data_AF-A0A7L4YRW7-F1
#
_entry.id   AF-A0A7L4YRW7-F1
#
_cell.length_a   1.000
_cell.length_b   1.000
_cell.length_c   1.000
_cell.angle_alpha   90.00
_cell.angle_beta   90.00
_cell.angle_gamma   90.00
#
_symmetry.space_group_name_H-M   'P 1'
#
loop_
_entity.id
_entity.type
_entity.pdbx_description
1 polymer ?
#
loop_
_entity_poly.entity_id
_entity_poly.type
_entity_poly.pdbx_seq_one_letter_code
_entity_poly.pdbx_strand_id
1 'polypeptide(L)' 'MRTTVDLPPSLHQRAIALAKARGVSLSSMVAELAARGLSQLDEPLRISTDPRTGFPTVSVGRQITAKDVADALDDE' A
#
# COMPACT_ATOMS: atom_id res chain seq x y z
N MET A 1 7.41 -17.61 -3.52
CA MET A 1 6.69 -18.67 -4.27
C MET A 1 6.21 -18.09 -5.61
N ARG A 2 6.23 -18.86 -6.71
CA ARG A 2 5.63 -18.42 -7.98
C ARG A 2 4.17 -18.87 -8.00
N THR A 3 3.27 -17.93 -8.26
CA THR A 3 1.83 -18.18 -8.29
C THR A 3 1.27 -17.61 -9.58
N THR A 4 0.47 -18.40 -10.30
CA THR A 4 -0.30 -17.95 -11.46
C THR A 4 -1.69 -17.57 -10.98
N VAL A 5 -2.14 -16.37 -11.32
CA VAL A 5 -3.46 -15.84 -10.93
C VAL A 5 -4.15 -15.28 -12.17
N ASP A 6 -5.45 -15.50 -12.27
CA ASP A 6 -6.25 -14.90 -13.34
C ASP A 6 -6.56 -13.44 -13.00
N LEU A 7 -6.25 -12.55 -13.94
CA LEU A 7 -6.45 -11.11 -13.80
C LEU A 7 -7.46 -10.66 -14.88
N PRO A 8 -8.52 -9.93 -14.51
CA PRO A 8 -9.40 -9.31 -15.51
C PRO A 8 -8.58 -8.47 -16.51
N PRO A 9 -8.92 -8.47 -17.81
CA PRO A 9 -8.11 -7.79 -18.82
C PRO A 9 -7.83 -6.32 -18.52
N SER A 10 -8.83 -5.60 -17.99
CA SER A 10 -8.70 -4.19 -17.57
C SER A 10 -7.70 -4.00 -16.44
N LEU A 11 -7.67 -4.93 -15.48
CA LEU A 11 -6.77 -4.87 -14.33
C LEU A 11 -5.34 -5.24 -14.74
N HIS A 12 -5.17 -6.24 -15.61
CA HIS A 12 -3.89 -6.58 -16.21
C HIS A 12 -3.29 -5.39 -16.97
N GLN A 13 -4.07 -4.70 -17.82
CA GLN A 13 -3.63 -3.50 -18.53
C GLN A 13 -3.18 -2.38 -17.58
N ARG A 14 -3.96 -2.14 -16.52
CA ARG A 14 -3.63 -1.11 -15.52
C ARG A 14 -2.35 -1.45 -14.76
N ALA A 15 -2.17 -2.72 -14.39
CA ALA A 15 -0.95 -3.18 -13.71
C ALA A 15 0.28 -3.03 -14.61
N ILE A 16 0.18 -3.33 -15.90
CA ILE A 16 1.27 -3.10 -16.88
C ILE A 16 1.63 -1.62 -16.95
N ALA A 17 0.64 -0.73 -17.06
CA ALA A 17 0.90 0.71 -17.15
C ALA A 17 1.63 1.23 -15.91
N LEU A 18 1.20 0.80 -14.72
CA LEU A 18 1.85 1.17 -13.45
C LEU A 18 3.27 0.62 -13.33
N ALA A 19 3.48 -0.66 -13.70
CA ALA A 19 4.79 -1.30 -13.68
C ALA A 19 5.79 -0.57 -14.60
N LYS A 20 5.35 -0.21 -15.82
CA LYS A 20 6.15 0.59 -16.76
C LYS A 20 6.49 1.96 -16.21
N ALA A 21 5.51 2.67 -15.65
CA ALA A 21 5.72 4.00 -15.08
C ALA A 21 6.73 4.00 -13.91
N ARG A 22 6.80 2.91 -13.15
CA ARG A 22 7.74 2.72 -12.04
C ARG A 22 9.05 2.02 -12.41
N GLY A 23 9.20 1.54 -13.66
CA GLY A 23 10.39 0.81 -14.10
C GLY A 23 10.58 -0.55 -13.42
N VAL A 24 9.50 -1.19 -12.95
CA VAL A 24 9.54 -2.50 -12.26
C VAL A 24 8.85 -3.60 -13.08
N SER A 25 9.09 -4.86 -12.72
CA SER A 25 8.41 -5.99 -13.35
C SER A 25 6.92 -6.04 -13.00
N LEU A 26 6.09 -6.60 -13.89
CA LEU A 26 4.66 -6.80 -13.62
C LEU A 26 4.42 -7.65 -12.37
N SER A 27 5.19 -8.73 -12.18
CA SER A 27 5.08 -9.58 -11.00
C SER A 27 5.42 -8.83 -9.70
N SER A 28 6.44 -7.98 -9.71
CA SER A 28 6.81 -7.15 -8.56
C SER A 28 5.69 -6.16 -8.22
N MET A 29 5.15 -5.49 -9.24
CA MET A 29 4.05 -4.54 -9.09
C MET A 29 2.79 -5.21 -8.53
N VAL A 30 2.41 -6.38 -9.05
CA VAL A 30 1.24 -7.14 -8.59
C VAL A 30 1.44 -7.63 -7.15
N ALA A 31 2.62 -8.13 -6.80
CA ALA A 31 2.92 -8.55 -5.44
C ALA A 31 2.83 -7.39 -4.44
N GLU A 32 3.40 -6.22 -4.79
CA GLU A 32 3.34 -5.01 -3.96
C GLU A 32 1.89 -4.54 -3.75
N LEU A 33 1.08 -4.48 -4.81
CA LEU A 33 -0.32 -4.08 -4.74
C LEU A 33 -1.16 -5.09 -3.94
N ALA A 34 -0.92 -6.38 -4.10
CA ALA A 34 -1.61 -7.43 -3.35
C ALA A 34 -1.29 -7.34 -1.85
N ALA A 35 -0.02 -7.16 -1.48
CA ALA A 35 0.38 -6.96 -0.09
C ALA A 35 -0.31 -5.72 0.51
N ARG A 36 -0.27 -4.58 -0.18
CA ARG A 36 -0.96 -3.35 0.26
C ARG A 36 -2.48 -3.53 0.39
N GLY A 37 -3.10 -4.25 -0.54
CA GLY A 37 -4.54 -4.51 -0.52
C GLY A 37 -4.93 -5.42 0.65
N LEU A 38 -4.17 -6.49 0.89
CA LEU A 38 -4.40 -7.41 2.00
C LEU A 38 -4.19 -6.73 3.35
N SER A 39 -3.14 -5.94 3.53
CA SER A 39 -2.92 -5.17 4.77
C SER A 39 -4.04 -4.17 5.07
N GLN A 40 -4.76 -3.68 4.04
CA GLN A 40 -5.93 -2.81 4.23
C GLN A 40 -7.20 -3.59 4.59
N LEU A 41 -7.27 -4.90 4.30
CA LEU A 41 -8.42 -5.72 4.67
C LEU A 41 -8.39 -6.13 6.14
N ASP A 42 -7.22 -6.13 6.77
CA ASP A 42 -7.08 -6.44 8.20
C ASP A 42 -7.67 -5.35 9.12
N GLU A 43 -7.84 -4.12 8.61
CA GLU A 43 -8.45 -3.02 9.36
C GLU A 43 -9.55 -2.32 8.55
N PRO A 44 -10.81 -2.32 9.00
CA PRO A 44 -11.85 -1.55 8.32
C PRO A 44 -11.45 -0.07 8.27
N LEU A 45 -11.51 0.53 7.08
CA LEU A 45 -11.18 1.94 6.87
C LEU A 45 -12.10 2.82 7.72
N ARG A 46 -11.61 3.29 8.87
CA ARG A 46 -12.37 4.16 9.77
C ARG A 46 -12.15 5.60 9.36
N ILE A 47 -13.19 6.23 8.82
CA ILE A 47 -13.24 7.68 8.68
C ILE A 47 -13.63 8.26 10.03
N SER A 48 -12.74 9.03 10.64
CA SER A 48 -12.98 9.75 11.88
C SER A 48 -12.94 11.26 11.64
N THR A 49 -13.46 12.07 12.55
CA THR A 49 -13.31 13.52 12.50
C THR A 49 -12.28 13.94 13.53
N ASP A 50 -11.25 14.68 13.12
CA ASP A 50 -10.25 15.19 14.08
C ASP A 50 -10.92 16.23 14.99
N PRO A 51 -10.89 16.05 16.33
CA PRO A 51 -11.58 16.95 17.25
C PRO A 51 -10.95 18.35 17.35
N ARG A 52 -9.71 18.54 16.91
CA ARG A 52 -8.99 19.82 16.92
C ARG A 52 -9.24 20.61 15.65
N THR A 53 -9.31 19.94 14.50
CA THR A 53 -9.40 20.61 13.19
C THR A 53 -10.77 20.51 12.54
N GLY A 54 -11.61 19.55 12.95
CA GLY A 54 -12.91 19.26 12.35
C GLY A 54 -12.84 18.55 11.00
N PHE A 55 -11.65 18.20 10.51
CA PHE A 55 -11.49 17.57 9.20
C PHE A 55 -11.69 16.04 9.25
N PRO A 56 -12.18 15.43 8.15
CA PRO A 56 -12.15 13.98 8.00
C PRO A 56 -10.71 13.46 8.03
N THR A 57 -10.48 12.43 8.82
CA THR A 57 -9.21 11.74 8.97
C THR A 57 -9.38 10.27 8.64
N VAL A 58 -8.36 9.71 7.99
CA VAL A 58 -8.29 8.30 7.62
C VAL A 58 -6.97 7.76 8.14
N SER A 59 -7.03 6.68 8.90
CA SER A 59 -5.84 5.93 9.33
C SER A 59 -5.53 4.87 8.28
N VAL A 60 -4.28 4.85 7.80
CA VAL A 60 -3.80 3.89 6.81
C VAL A 60 -2.56 3.19 7.37
N GLY A 61 -2.65 1.88 7.59
CA GLY A 61 -1.57 1.08 8.17
C GLY A 61 -1.31 1.45 9.63
N ARG A 62 -0.04 1.33 10.06
CA ARG A 62 0.36 1.56 11.46
C ARG A 62 0.82 3.00 11.72
N GLN A 63 0.68 3.46 12.95
CA GLN A 63 1.28 4.70 13.41
C GLN A 63 2.82 4.60 13.36
N ILE A 64 3.46 5.61 12.78
CA ILE A 64 4.93 5.75 12.72
C ILE A 64 5.35 6.78 13.78
N THR A 65 6.24 6.38 14.68
CA THR A 65 6.77 7.23 15.76
C THR A 65 8.12 7.83 15.38
N ALA A 66 8.56 8.85 16.12
CA ALA A 66 9.90 9.41 15.96
C ALA A 66 11.01 8.35 16.20
N LYS A 67 10.75 7.37 17.06
CA LYS A 67 11.65 6.24 17.27
C LYS A 67 11.71 5.32 16.05
N ASP A 68 10.57 4.97 15.45
CA ASP A 68 10.55 4.17 14.22
C ASP A 68 11.35 4.84 13.08
N VAL A 69 11.39 6.18 13.06
CA VAL A 69 12.19 6.95 12.09
C VAL A 69 13.67 6.91 12.43
N ALA A 70 14.05 7.08 13.70
CA ALA A 70 15.44 7.02 14.14
C ALA A 70 16.05 5.63 13.89
N ASP A 71 15.34 4.57 14.30
CA ASP A 71 15.78 3.19 14.12
C ASP A 71 16.00 2.85 12.62
N ALA A 72 15.20 3.44 11.71
CA ALA A 72 15.35 3.22 10.26
C ALA A 72 16.48 4.04 9.60
N LEU A 73 16.98 5.09 10.27
CA LEU A 73 18.06 5.94 9.78
C LEU A 73 19.44 5.52 10.33
N ASP A 74 19.47 4.88 11.49
CA ASP A 74 20.71 4.39 12.13
C ASP A 74 21.24 3.07 11.50
N ASP A 75 20.49 2.44 10.59
CA ASP A 75 20.92 1.27 9.81
C ASP A 75 21.76 1.64 8.55
N GLU A 76 22.31 2.85 8.46
CA GLU A 76 23.32 3.30 7.46
C GLU A 76 24.72 3.46 8.08
#